data_AF-A0A6C7ED96-F1
#
_entry.id   AF-A0A6C7ED96-F1
#
_cell.length_a   1.000
_cell.length_b   1.000
_cell.length_c   1.000
_cell.angle_alpha   90.00
_cell.angle_beta   90.00
_cell.angle_gamma   90.00
#
_symmetry.space_group_name_H-M   'P 1'
#
loop_
_entity.id
_entity.type
_entity.pdbx_description
1 polymer ?
#
loop_
_entity_poly.entity_id
_entity_poly.type
_entity_poly.pdbx_seq_one_letter_code
_entity_poly.pdbx_strand_id
1 'polypeptide(L)' 'MQNRTMSYEIHIGDSVEWDWGNGTASGKVTERFTSKVSRTLDGTEVTRNATDDEPAYLVEQEDGSEVLKSASELRSA' A
#
# COMPACT_ATOMS: atom_id res chain seq x y z
N MET A 1 13.15 -21.29 17.19
CA MET A 1 13.27 -20.94 15.76
C MET A 1 12.72 -19.53 15.64
N GLN A 2 13.58 -18.53 15.45
CA GLN A 2 13.14 -17.14 15.39
C GLN A 2 12.59 -16.89 13.98
N ASN A 3 11.31 -17.15 13.75
CA ASN A 3 10.63 -16.73 12.53
C ASN A 3 10.42 -15.22 12.63
N ARG A 4 11.44 -14.46 12.23
CA ARG A 4 11.32 -13.02 12.04
C ARG A 4 10.55 -12.82 10.75
N THR A 5 9.21 -12.88 10.82
CA THR A 5 8.34 -12.30 9.80
C THR A 5 8.90 -10.91 9.53
N MET A 6 9.31 -10.61 8.31
CA MET A 6 9.57 -9.22 7.92
C MET A 6 8.20 -8.57 7.78
N SER A 7 7.57 -8.27 8.92
CA SER A 7 6.35 -7.51 8.97
C SER A 7 6.70 -6.12 8.49
N TYR A 8 6.30 -5.76 7.28
CA TYR A 8 6.35 -4.36 6.88
C TYR A 8 5.66 -3.52 7.98
N GLU A 9 6.45 -2.67 8.64
CA GLU A 9 6.03 -1.76 9.71
C GLU A 9 5.39 -0.51 9.09
N ILE A 10 4.39 -0.73 8.24
CA ILE A 10 3.52 0.30 7.71
C ILE A 10 2.16 0.12 8.37
N HIS A 11 1.71 1.15 9.07
CA HIS A 11 0.47 1.19 9.81
C HIS A 11 -0.56 2.09 9.13
N ILE A 12 -1.83 1.84 9.45
CA ILE A 12 -2.91 2.74 9.05
C ILE A 12 -2.67 4.10 9.69
N GLY A 13 -2.67 5.14 8.87
CA GLY A 13 -2.37 6.51 9.27
C GLY A 13 -0.99 7.00 8.88
N ASP A 14 -0.06 6.09 8.53
CA ASP A 14 1.30 6.46 8.14
C ASP A 14 1.31 7.19 6.79
N SER A 15 2.21 8.16 6.69
CA SER A 15 2.57 8.76 5.41
C SER A 15 3.58 7.87 4.70
N VAL A 16 3.31 7.59 3.42
CA VAL A 16 4.13 6.71 2.59
C VAL A 16 4.39 7.34 1.23
N GLU A 17 5.46 6.90 0.60
CA GLU A 17 5.92 7.34 -0.71
C GLU A 17 6.23 6.15 -1.62
N TRP A 18 6.03 6.34 -2.93
CA TRP A 18 6.37 5.35 -3.96
C TRP A 18 6.91 6.04 -5.22
N ASP A 19 7.61 5.27 -6.04
CA ASP A 19 8.13 5.76 -7.32
C ASP A 19 6.98 5.94 -8.34
N TRP A 20 6.90 7.12 -8.95
CA TRP A 20 5.90 7.46 -9.96
C TRP A 20 6.52 8.23 -11.13
N GLY A 21 6.64 7.57 -12.29
CA GLY A 21 7.30 8.16 -13.46
C GLY A 21 8.77 8.48 -13.16
N ASN A 22 9.14 9.75 -13.25
CA ASN A 22 10.49 10.25 -12.91
C ASN A 22 10.57 10.89 -11.51
N GLY A 23 9.50 10.80 -10.72
CA GLY A 23 9.41 11.42 -9.40
C GLY A 23 8.86 10.48 -8.34
N THR A 24 8.42 11.08 -7.24
CA THR A 24 7.87 10.40 -6.08
C THR A 24 6.45 10.90 -5.86
N ALA A 25 5.53 9.96 -5.65
CA ALA A 25 4.18 10.27 -5.19
C ALA A 25 4.07 9.89 -3.71
N SER A 26 3.17 10.55 -2.99
CA SER A 26 2.98 10.37 -1.56
C SER A 26 1.49 10.28 -1.22
N GLY A 27 1.20 9.71 -0.05
CA GLY A 27 -0.16 9.62 0.46
C GLY A 27 -0.19 9.02 1.85
N LYS A 28 -1.40 8.85 2.38
CA LYS A 28 -1.66 8.33 3.71
C LYS A 28 -2.31 6.96 3.64
N VAL A 29 -1.81 6.00 4.41
CA VAL A 29 -2.39 4.66 4.49
C VAL A 29 -3.76 4.71 5.18
N THR A 30 -4.80 4.21 4.52
CA THR A 30 -6.18 4.17 5.03
C THR A 30 -6.63 2.76 5.39
N GLU A 31 -6.17 1.73 4.68
CA GLU A 31 -6.47 0.32 4.95
C GLU A 31 -5.23 -0.57 4.76
N ARG A 32 -5.20 -1.72 5.46
CA ARG A 32 -4.19 -2.79 5.31
C ARG A 32 -4.88 -4.12 5.04
N PHE A 33 -4.35 -4.87 4.08
CA PHE A 33 -4.86 -6.17 3.67
C PHE A 33 -3.75 -7.22 3.75
N THR A 34 -4.07 -8.40 4.28
CA THR A 34 -3.17 -9.57 4.35
C THR A 34 -3.71 -10.76 3.56
N SER A 35 -4.65 -10.50 2.65
CA SER A 35 -5.25 -11.48 1.74
C SER A 35 -5.63 -10.78 0.44
N LYS A 36 -5.79 -11.56 -0.64
CA LYS A 36 -6.14 -11.04 -1.97
C LYS A 36 -7.28 -10.03 -1.89
N VAL A 37 -7.06 -8.84 -2.45
CA VAL A 37 -8.00 -7.73 -2.42
C VAL A 37 -8.12 -7.12 -3.81
N SER A 38 -9.34 -6.73 -4.15
CA SER A 38 -9.68 -6.02 -5.38
C SER A 38 -10.46 -4.74 -5.01
N ARG A 39 -10.10 -3.63 -5.64
CA ARG A 39 -10.76 -2.32 -5.48
C ARG A 39 -10.98 -1.70 -6.85
N THR A 40 -12.12 -1.03 -7.04
CA THR A 40 -12.34 -0.19 -8.21
C THR A 40 -11.87 1.21 -7.89
N LEU A 41 -10.81 1.66 -8.55
CA LEU A 41 -10.15 2.95 -8.37
C LEU A 41 -10.16 3.68 -9.71
N ASP A 42 -10.67 4.91 -9.73
CA ASP A 42 -10.82 5.72 -10.96
C ASP A 42 -11.48 4.96 -12.13
N GLY A 43 -12.50 4.16 -11.82
CA GLY A 43 -13.25 3.36 -12.80
C GLY A 43 -12.54 2.09 -13.28
N THR A 44 -11.37 1.76 -12.75
CA THR A 44 -10.61 0.55 -13.11
C THR A 44 -10.50 -0.41 -11.92
N GLU A 45 -10.68 -1.70 -12.15
CA GLU A 45 -10.44 -2.71 -11.10
C GLU A 45 -8.93 -2.96 -10.94
N VAL A 46 -8.41 -2.72 -9.74
CA VAL A 46 -7.03 -3.01 -9.34
C VAL A 46 -7.07 -4.16 -8.33
N THR A 47 -6.25 -5.18 -8.57
CA THR A 47 -6.13 -6.34 -7.68
C THR A 47 -4.70 -6.50 -7.17
N ARG A 48 -4.56 -6.83 -5.87
CA ARG A 48 -3.29 -7.20 -5.23
C ARG A 48 -3.41 -8.53 -4.52
N ASN A 49 -2.39 -9.39 -4.69
CA ASN A 49 -2.28 -10.68 -4.01
C ASN A 49 -1.56 -10.48 -2.67
N ALA A 50 -2.26 -9.89 -1.69
CA ALA A 50 -1.66 -9.62 -0.39
C ALA A 50 -1.52 -10.88 0.47
N THR A 51 -0.50 -10.90 1.32
CA THR A 51 -0.23 -11.91 2.34
C THR A 51 0.25 -11.25 3.64
N ASP A 52 0.56 -12.02 4.68
CA ASP A 52 1.14 -11.48 5.91
C ASP A 52 2.57 -10.94 5.68
N ASP A 53 3.36 -11.64 4.86
CA ASP A 53 4.72 -11.26 4.49
C ASP A 53 4.78 -10.17 3.41
N GLU A 54 3.75 -10.04 2.57
CA GLU A 54 3.63 -9.02 1.52
C GLU A 54 2.21 -8.43 1.53
N PRO A 55 1.89 -7.59 2.53
CA PRO A 55 0.57 -6.97 2.64
C PRO A 55 0.33 -5.97 1.50
N ALA A 56 -0.93 -5.63 1.27
CA ALA A 56 -1.32 -4.52 0.41
C ALA A 56 -1.98 -3.41 1.24
N TYR A 57 -1.91 -2.19 0.74
CA TYR A 57 -2.39 -1.00 1.42
C TYR A 57 -3.22 -0.16 0.46
N LEU A 58 -4.34 0.35 0.97
CA LEU A 58 -5.05 1.45 0.34
C LEU A 58 -4.42 2.75 0.85
N VAL A 59 -4.05 3.63 -0.08
CA VAL A 59 -3.37 4.90 0.21
C VAL A 59 -4.18 6.02 -0.43
N GLU A 60 -4.56 7.01 0.37
CA GLU A 60 -5.27 8.23 -0.07
C GLU A 60 -4.25 9.35 -0.31
N GLN A 61 -4.35 10.00 -1.47
CA GLN A 61 -3.52 11.14 -1.86
C GLN A 61 -4.18 12.47 -1.46
N GLU A 62 -3.43 13.57 -1.50
CA GLU A 62 -3.93 14.90 -1.08
C GLU A 62 -5.13 15.40 -1.91
N ASP A 63 -5.26 14.94 -3.16
CA ASP A 63 -6.39 15.27 -4.04
C ASP A 63 -7.64 14.39 -3.81
N GLY A 64 -7.57 13.47 -2.84
CA GLY A 64 -8.63 12.52 -2.50
C GLY A 64 -8.69 11.29 -3.40
N SER A 65 -7.75 11.13 -4.35
CA SER A 65 -7.63 9.90 -5.12
C SER A 65 -7.00 8.78 -4.28
N GLU A 66 -7.40 7.54 -4.55
CA GLU A 66 -6.93 6.37 -3.81
C GLU A 66 -6.15 5.42 -4.71
N VAL A 67 -5.07 4.85 -4.17
CA VAL A 67 -4.25 3.84 -4.86
C VAL A 67 -4.11 2.58 -4.01
N LEU A 68 -4.10 1.42 -4.67
CA LEU A 68 -3.85 0.13 -4.03
C LEU A 68 -2.42 -0.32 -4.34
N LYS A 69 -1.59 -0.46 -3.29
CA LYS A 69 -0.15 -0.72 -3.39
C LYS A 69 0.27 -1.93 -2.57
N SER A 70 1.20 -2.73 -3.07
CA SER A 70 1.88 -3.75 -2.26
C SER A 70 2.89 -3.09 -1.32
N ALA A 71 3.23 -3.76 -0.23
CA ALA A 71 4.19 -3.27 0.75
C ALA A 71 5.56 -2.96 0.14
N SER A 72 6.04 -3.82 -0.78
CA SER A 72 7.28 -3.60 -1.51
C SER A 72 7.29 -2.37 -2.44
N GLU A 73 6.13 -1.80 -2.76
CA GLU A 73 6.02 -0.56 -3.55
C GLU A 73 6.17 0.70 -2.69
N LEU A 74 6.07 0.59 -1.36
CA LEU A 74 5.98 1.71 -0.44
C LEU A 74 7.25 1.88 0.39
N ARG A 75 7.52 3.14 0.73
CA ARG A 75 8.52 3.56 1.72
C ARG A 75 7.84 4.50 2.69
N SER A 76 8.23 4.49 3.96
CA SER A 76 7.80 5.53 4.90
C SER A 76 8.33 6.89 4.42
N ALA A 77 7.46 7.91 4.45
CA ALA A 77 7.81 9.29 4.12
C ALA A 77 8.61 9.98 5.24
#